data_AF-A0A1A8VGP8-F1
#
_entry.id   AF-A0A1A8VGP8-F1
#
_cell.length_a   1.000
_cell.length_b   1.000
_cell.length_c   1.000
_cell.angle_alpha   90.00
_cell.angle_beta   90.00
_cell.angle_gamma   90.00
#
_symmetry.space_group_name_H-M   'P 1'
#
loop_
_entity.id
_entity.type
_entity.pdbx_description
1 polymer ?
#
loop_
_entity_poly.entity_id
_entity_poly.type
_entity_poly.pdbx_seq_one_letter_code
_entity_poly.pdbx_strand_id
1 'polypeptide(L)'
;WTRPETATEYPEREANKAMADMEQAVEQHRSVRGVKGPSPLINMPYFDIVWGFVPDYMHAVLLGVIRQLTELLLSGSDQPYYIGSPNTMRVLENRIKEIKPPHLITRLPRPIAEFKYWKASEWRAWLLFYSLPVLNGVLQSRYVKRLSL
;
A
#
# COMPACT_ATOMS: atom_id res chain seq x y z
N TRP A 1 -12.67 -7.49 13.80
CA TRP A 1 -11.66 -6.63 14.44
C TRP A 1 -12.25 -5.24 14.64
N THR A 2 -13.00 -5.03 15.71
CA THR A 2 -13.38 -3.70 16.18
C THR A 2 -12.32 -3.27 17.19
N ARG A 3 -11.23 -2.67 16.70
CA ARG A 3 -10.42 -1.82 17.57
C ARG A 3 -11.26 -0.58 17.84
N PRO A 4 -11.46 -0.15 19.10
CA PRO A 4 -11.95 1.19 19.35
C PRO A 4 -10.85 2.15 18.91
N GLU A 5 -11.01 2.75 17.73
CA GLU A 5 -10.29 3.96 17.38
C GLU A 5 -10.88 5.09 18.24
N THR A 6 -10.44 5.18 19.49
CA THR A 6 -10.22 6.53 20.02
C THR A 6 -9.11 7.08 19.15
N ALA A 7 -9.46 7.86 18.14
CA ALA A 7 -8.51 8.66 17.39
C ALA A 7 -7.87 9.61 18.42
N THR A 8 -6.79 9.16 19.06
CA THR A 8 -5.90 10.06 19.77
C THR A 8 -5.41 11.01 18.70
N GLU A 9 -5.90 12.25 18.68
CA GLU A 9 -5.41 13.27 17.75
C GLU A 9 -3.90 13.37 17.95
N TYR A 10 -3.15 12.85 16.99
CA TYR A 10 -1.73 13.05 16.95
C TYR A 10 -1.51 14.50 16.52
N PRO A 11 -0.79 15.31 17.30
CA PRO A 11 -0.54 16.69 16.92
C PRO A 11 0.16 16.71 15.55
N GLU A 12 -0.30 17.61 14.67
CA GLU A 12 0.30 17.77 13.36
C GLU A 12 1.79 18.10 13.49
N ARG A 13 2.57 17.57 12.54
CA ARG A 13 4.01 17.83 12.50
C ARG A 13 4.23 19.21 11.88
N GLU A 14 4.99 20.04 12.56
CA GLU A 14 5.35 21.39 12.09
C GLU A 14 6.81 21.41 11.61
N ALA A 15 7.10 22.20 10.58
CA ALA A 15 8.45 22.34 10.03
C ALA A 15 9.47 22.80 11.09
N ASN A 16 9.12 23.77 11.93
CA ASN A 16 10.00 24.27 13.00
C ASN A 16 10.37 23.19 14.02
N LYS A 17 9.41 22.33 14.39
CA LYS A 17 9.66 21.20 15.30
C LYS A 17 10.55 20.15 14.64
N ALA A 18 10.37 19.91 13.35
CA ALA A 18 11.24 19.00 12.59
C ALA A 18 12.68 19.55 12.48
N MET A 19 12.86 20.86 12.34
CA MET A 19 14.20 21.49 12.36
C MET A 19 14.88 21.34 13.72
N ALA A 20 14.15 21.59 14.82
CA ALA A 20 14.67 21.39 16.17
C ALA A 20 15.10 19.92 16.41
N ASP A 21 14.35 18.95 15.88
CA ASP A 21 14.74 17.53 15.92
C ASP A 21 16.04 17.25 15.17
N MET A 22 16.23 17.90 14.03
CA MET A 22 17.45 17.76 13.22
C MET A 22 18.67 18.31 13.95
N GLU A 23 18.55 19.47 14.58
CA GLU A 23 19.62 20.08 15.39
C GLU A 23 19.97 19.21 16.60
N GLN A 24 18.98 18.76 17.36
CA GLN A 24 19.20 17.88 18.51
C GLN A 24 19.82 16.54 18.12
N ALA A 25 19.47 16.00 16.95
CA ALA A 25 20.06 14.75 16.48
C ALA A 25 21.57 14.88 16.18
N VAL A 26 21.99 16.05 15.69
CA VAL A 26 23.41 16.37 15.45
C VAL A 26 24.15 16.56 16.77
N GLU A 27 23.60 17.37 17.68
CA GLU A 27 24.22 17.67 18.98
C GLU A 27 24.38 16.41 19.85
N GLN A 28 23.37 15.54 19.85
CA GLN A 28 23.36 14.33 20.69
C GLN A 28 23.99 13.11 20.00
N HIS A 29 24.44 13.24 18.74
CA HIS A 29 24.97 12.16 17.91
C HIS A 29 24.10 10.89 17.89
N ARG A 30 22.78 11.05 17.94
CA ARG A 30 21.81 9.94 17.95
C ARG A 30 20.52 10.35 17.25
N SER A 31 19.70 9.37 16.84
CA SER A 31 18.40 9.72 16.24
C SER A 31 17.45 10.29 17.29
N VAL A 32 16.84 11.43 17.00
CA VAL A 32 15.79 12.06 17.81
C VAL A 32 14.47 11.93 17.05
N ARG A 33 13.47 11.26 17.63
CA ARG A 33 12.14 11.05 16.99
C ARG A 33 12.24 10.52 15.54
N GLY A 34 13.22 9.64 15.27
CA GLY A 34 13.48 9.06 13.96
C GLY A 34 14.26 9.95 12.98
N VAL A 35 14.53 11.21 13.34
CA VAL A 35 15.39 12.13 12.60
C VAL A 35 16.85 11.85 12.93
N LYS A 36 17.70 11.73 11.91
CA LYS A 36 19.15 11.46 12.08
C LYS A 36 20.02 12.71 11.99
N GLY A 37 19.48 13.80 11.46
CA GLY A 37 20.18 15.04 11.20
C GLY A 37 19.49 15.84 10.09
N PRO A 38 20.02 17.02 9.75
CA PRO A 38 19.42 17.90 8.75
C PRO A 38 19.47 17.29 7.35
N SER A 39 18.36 17.39 6.63
CA SER A 39 18.29 17.05 5.21
C SER A 39 18.83 18.22 4.37
N PRO A 40 19.60 17.98 3.29
CA PRO A 40 19.99 19.04 2.35
C PRO A 40 18.80 19.83 1.78
N LEU A 41 17.61 19.22 1.75
CA LEU A 41 16.36 19.83 1.27
C LEU A 41 15.91 21.03 2.12
N ILE A 42 16.43 21.18 3.34
CA ILE A 42 16.12 22.33 4.21
C ILE A 42 16.62 23.66 3.61
N ASN A 43 17.63 23.59 2.73
CA ASN A 43 18.19 24.76 2.07
C ASN A 43 17.39 25.19 0.83
N MET A 44 16.36 24.43 0.44
CA MET A 44 15.56 24.73 -0.74
C MET A 44 14.50 25.79 -0.37
N PRO A 45 14.49 26.96 -1.03
CA PRO A 45 13.48 27.97 -0.76
C PRO A 45 12.08 27.44 -1.11
N TYR A 46 11.10 27.74 -0.27
CA TYR A 46 9.68 27.33 -0.41
C TYR A 46 9.38 25.84 -0.27
N PHE A 47 10.37 25.00 0.09
CA PHE A 47 10.14 23.58 0.35
C PHE A 47 9.78 23.35 1.83
N ASP A 48 8.58 22.87 2.09
CA ASP A 48 8.19 22.44 3.43
C ASP A 48 8.77 21.04 3.71
N ILE A 49 9.61 20.92 4.74
CA ILE A 49 10.27 19.65 5.07
C ILE A 49 9.31 18.58 5.61
N VAL A 50 8.12 18.97 6.07
CA VAL A 50 7.08 18.04 6.54
C VAL A 50 6.12 17.72 5.41
N TRP A 51 5.59 18.75 4.74
CA TRP A 51 4.49 18.61 3.78
C TRP A 51 4.93 18.62 2.31
N GLY A 52 6.19 18.91 2.02
CA GLY A 52 6.74 18.96 0.66
C GLY A 52 7.03 17.59 0.05
N PHE A 53 6.97 16.52 0.84
CA PHE A 53 7.14 15.15 0.32
C PHE A 53 5.82 14.60 -0.19
N VAL A 54 5.80 14.25 -1.48
CA VAL A 54 4.68 13.51 -2.07
C VAL A 54 4.70 12.07 -1.55
N PRO A 55 3.56 11.52 -1.10
CA PRO A 55 3.48 10.11 -0.71
C PRO A 55 4.01 9.19 -1.80
N ASP A 56 4.97 8.33 -1.46
CA ASP A 56 5.55 7.40 -2.42
C ASP A 56 4.52 6.37 -2.87
N TYR A 57 4.26 6.32 -4.18
CA TYR A 57 3.26 5.43 -4.78
C TYR A 57 3.53 3.95 -4.46
N MET A 58 4.81 3.53 -4.41
CA MET A 58 5.15 2.13 -4.18
C MET A 58 4.79 1.68 -2.75
N HIS A 59 5.08 2.49 -1.75
CA HIS A 59 4.80 2.13 -0.35
C HIS A 59 3.38 2.49 0.07
N ALA A 60 2.87 3.67 -0.31
CA ALA A 60 1.56 4.13 0.12
C ALA A 60 0.43 3.35 -0.57
N VAL A 61 0.50 3.22 -1.91
CA VAL A 61 -0.59 2.60 -2.68
C VAL A 61 -0.36 1.11 -2.84
N LEU A 62 0.78 0.68 -3.37
CA LEU A 62 0.98 -0.71 -3.77
C LEU A 62 1.17 -1.64 -2.56
N LEU A 63 2.21 -1.39 -1.75
CA LEU A 63 2.51 -2.20 -0.56
C LEU A 63 1.63 -1.85 0.64
N GLY A 64 0.97 -0.69 0.63
CA GLY A 64 0.02 -0.24 1.63
C GLY A 64 -1.40 -0.67 1.29
N VAL A 65 -2.15 0.20 0.61
CA VAL A 65 -3.58 0.06 0.38
C VAL A 65 -3.93 -1.23 -0.39
N ILE A 66 -3.31 -1.47 -1.55
CA ILE A 66 -3.70 -2.60 -2.42
C ILE A 66 -3.37 -3.95 -1.79
N ARG A 67 -2.21 -4.04 -1.13
CA ARG A 67 -1.85 -5.23 -0.36
C ARG A 67 -2.86 -5.48 0.76
N GLN A 68 -3.16 -4.46 1.57
CA GLN A 68 -4.08 -4.60 2.70
C GLN A 68 -5.49 -4.99 2.25
N LEU A 69 -5.97 -4.40 1.16
CA LEU A 69 -7.29 -4.73 0.60
C LEU A 69 -7.34 -6.16 0.05
N THR A 70 -6.28 -6.60 -0.63
CA THR A 70 -6.19 -7.98 -1.14
C THR A 70 -6.10 -8.99 0.02
N GLU A 71 -5.34 -8.67 1.07
CA GLU A 71 -5.29 -9.44 2.33
C GLU A 71 -6.67 -9.59 2.95
N LEU A 72 -7.44 -8.50 3.00
CA LEU A 72 -8.79 -8.48 3.55
C LEU A 72 -9.75 -9.38 2.76
N LEU A 73 -9.69 -9.34 1.43
CA LEU A 73 -10.52 -10.16 0.55
C LEU A 73 -10.18 -11.66 0.65
N LEU A 74 -8.90 -11.99 0.78
CA LEU A 74 -8.43 -13.38 0.73
C LEU A 74 -8.29 -14.05 2.10
N SER A 75 -8.13 -13.29 3.18
CA SER A 75 -7.88 -13.82 4.54
C SER A 75 -8.96 -13.43 5.56
N GLY A 76 -9.82 -12.46 5.26
CA GLY A 76 -10.88 -12.02 6.16
C GLY A 76 -12.04 -13.00 6.22
N SER A 77 -11.90 -14.11 6.95
CA SER A 77 -12.97 -15.10 7.14
C SER A 77 -14.23 -14.46 7.74
N ASP A 78 -15.40 -15.00 7.39
CA ASP A 78 -16.70 -14.64 7.97
C ASP A 78 -17.22 -13.24 7.59
N GLN A 79 -16.77 -12.71 6.45
CA GLN A 79 -17.18 -11.42 5.91
C GLN A 79 -17.80 -11.56 4.52
N PRO A 80 -18.77 -10.69 4.14
CA PRO A 80 -19.48 -10.79 2.86
C PRO A 80 -18.60 -10.50 1.63
N TYR A 81 -17.40 -9.98 1.83
CA TYR A 81 -16.40 -9.72 0.79
C TYR A 81 -15.29 -10.80 0.75
N TYR A 82 -15.38 -11.82 1.60
CA TYR A 82 -14.41 -12.91 1.64
C TYR A 82 -14.48 -13.79 0.39
N ILE A 83 -13.36 -13.93 -0.30
CA ILE A 83 -13.22 -14.73 -1.52
C ILE A 83 -12.01 -15.69 -1.44
N GLY A 84 -11.49 -15.94 -0.24
CA GLY A 84 -10.33 -16.80 0.01
C GLY A 84 -10.60 -18.32 0.04
N SER A 85 -11.80 -18.78 -0.34
CA SER A 85 -12.10 -20.22 -0.32
C SER A 85 -11.20 -21.00 -1.31
N PRO A 86 -10.80 -22.26 -1.03
CA PRO A 86 -9.94 -23.03 -1.93
C PRO A 86 -10.48 -23.15 -3.37
N ASN A 87 -11.79 -23.29 -3.53
CA ASN A 87 -12.44 -23.33 -4.84
C ASN A 87 -12.32 -21.99 -5.57
N THR A 88 -12.57 -20.89 -4.86
CA THR A 88 -12.44 -19.54 -5.42
C THR A 88 -10.99 -19.24 -5.79
N MET A 89 -10.04 -19.58 -4.94
CA MET A 89 -8.60 -19.42 -5.21
C MET A 89 -8.17 -20.12 -6.49
N ARG A 90 -8.66 -21.34 -6.74
CA ARG A 90 -8.39 -22.06 -8.00
C ARG A 90 -8.96 -21.33 -9.23
N VAL A 91 -10.15 -20.73 -9.11
CA VAL A 91 -10.75 -19.91 -10.18
C VAL A 91 -9.91 -18.66 -10.43
N LEU A 92 -9.47 -17.97 -9.38
CA LEU A 92 -8.64 -16.77 -9.48
C LEU A 92 -7.29 -17.08 -10.16
N GLU A 93 -6.62 -18.16 -9.75
CA GLU A 93 -5.37 -18.64 -10.35
C GLU A 93 -5.50 -18.95 -11.84
N ASN A 94 -6.58 -19.65 -12.23
CA ASN A 94 -6.81 -19.95 -13.65
C ASN A 94 -7.01 -18.68 -14.47
N ARG A 95 -7.78 -17.71 -13.96
CA ARG A 95 -8.00 -16.42 -14.63
C ARG A 95 -6.71 -15.62 -14.80
N ILE A 96 -5.85 -15.60 -13.78
CA ILE A 96 -4.54 -14.93 -13.87
C ILE A 96 -3.69 -15.53 -14.99
N LYS A 97 -3.71 -16.87 -15.15
CA LYS A 97 -2.97 -17.58 -16.21
C LYS A 97 -3.53 -17.34 -17.61
N GLU A 98 -4.83 -17.11 -17.74
CA GLU A 98 -5.49 -16.82 -19.02
C GLU A 98 -5.20 -15.40 -19.52
N ILE A 99 -4.91 -14.47 -18.62
CA ILE A 99 -4.62 -13.07 -18.98
C ILE A 99 -3.22 -12.97 -19.61
N LYS A 100 -3.19 -12.55 -20.87
CA LYS A 100 -1.96 -12.16 -21.56
C LYS A 100 -1.62 -10.71 -21.19
N PRO A 101 -0.56 -10.45 -20.42
CA PRO A 101 -0.22 -9.09 -20.05
C PRO A 101 0.24 -8.27 -21.26
N PRO A 102 0.07 -6.93 -21.22
CA PRO A 102 0.70 -6.03 -22.18
C PRO A 102 2.24 -6.14 -22.11
N HIS A 103 2.92 -5.80 -23.20
CA HIS A 103 4.39 -5.85 -23.29
C HIS A 103 5.12 -5.03 -22.21
N LEU A 104 4.44 -4.02 -21.65
CA LEU A 104 4.91 -3.19 -20.53
C LEU A 104 5.18 -3.99 -19.24
N ILE A 105 4.55 -5.16 -19.08
CA ILE A 105 4.76 -6.04 -17.92
C ILE A 105 5.78 -7.10 -18.30
N THR A 106 7.04 -6.89 -17.92
CA THR A 106 8.15 -7.78 -18.29
C THR A 106 8.21 -9.07 -17.46
N ARG A 107 7.48 -9.15 -16.34
CA ARG A 107 7.42 -10.33 -15.47
C ARG A 107 5.99 -10.63 -15.05
N LEU A 108 5.59 -11.88 -15.23
CA LEU A 108 4.33 -12.39 -14.72
C LEU A 108 4.34 -12.38 -13.18
N PRO A 109 3.22 -12.00 -12.53
CA PRO A 109 3.11 -12.09 -11.08
C PRO A 109 3.21 -13.56 -10.64
N ARG A 110 3.74 -13.77 -9.44
CA ARG A 110 3.67 -15.07 -8.77
C ARG A 110 2.21 -15.51 -8.54
N PRO A 111 1.98 -16.79 -8.23
CA PRO A 111 0.65 -17.27 -7.83
C PRO A 111 0.02 -16.37 -6.77
N ILE A 112 -1.31 -16.18 -6.86
CA ILE A 112 -2.08 -15.42 -5.88
C ILE A 112 -2.01 -16.06 -4.50
N ALA A 113 -1.76 -17.36 -4.38
CA ALA A 113 -1.52 -18.00 -3.09
C ALA A 113 -0.31 -17.39 -2.33
N GLU A 114 0.68 -16.84 -3.05
CA GLU A 114 1.88 -16.22 -2.50
C GLU A 114 1.77 -14.70 -2.37
N PHE A 115 0.56 -14.12 -2.47
CA PHE A 115 0.36 -12.67 -2.50
C PHE A 115 1.07 -11.93 -1.36
N LYS A 116 1.21 -12.55 -0.18
CA LYS A 116 1.90 -11.98 1.01
C LYS A 116 3.36 -11.62 0.75
N TYR A 117 3.99 -12.29 -0.21
CA TYR A 117 5.40 -12.10 -0.54
C TYR A 117 5.61 -11.23 -1.78
N TRP A 118 4.54 -10.78 -2.44
CA TRP A 118 4.60 -9.98 -3.66
C TRP A 118 5.38 -8.67 -3.46
N LYS A 119 6.20 -8.34 -4.45
CA LYS A 119 6.92 -7.06 -4.52
C LYS A 119 5.99 -5.98 -5.06
N ALA A 120 6.38 -4.71 -4.86
CA ALA A 120 5.62 -3.57 -5.37
C ALA A 120 5.30 -3.67 -6.88
N SER A 121 6.22 -4.17 -7.71
CA SER A 121 5.98 -4.37 -9.14
C SER A 121 4.84 -5.35 -9.45
N GLU A 122 4.71 -6.40 -8.64
CA GLU A 122 3.63 -7.39 -8.78
C GLU A 122 2.30 -6.80 -8.32
N TRP A 123 2.31 -6.03 -7.22
CA TRP A 123 1.13 -5.26 -6.78
C TRP A 123 0.68 -4.22 -7.81
N ARG A 124 1.63 -3.58 -8.52
CA ARG A 124 1.33 -2.68 -9.63
C ARG A 124 0.63 -3.42 -10.76
N ALA A 125 1.17 -4.57 -11.17
CA ALA A 125 0.56 -5.39 -12.21
C ALA A 125 -0.85 -5.83 -11.79
N TRP A 126 -0.98 -6.32 -10.55
CA TRP A 126 -2.26 -6.70 -9.96
C TRP A 126 -3.28 -5.58 -10.00
N LEU A 127 -2.93 -4.41 -9.47
CA LEU A 127 -3.80 -3.23 -9.47
C LEU A 127 -4.28 -2.86 -10.88
N LEU A 128 -3.35 -2.72 -11.82
CA LEU A 128 -3.64 -2.10 -13.12
C LEU A 128 -4.26 -3.06 -14.14
N PHE A 129 -3.95 -4.35 -14.08
CA PHE A 129 -4.26 -5.27 -15.19
C PHE A 129 -4.97 -6.56 -14.78
N TYR A 130 -4.76 -7.06 -13.57
CA TYR A 130 -5.31 -8.36 -13.17
C TYR A 130 -6.52 -8.23 -12.24
N SER A 131 -6.51 -7.31 -11.28
CA SER A 131 -7.49 -7.23 -10.20
C SER A 131 -8.93 -7.18 -10.71
N LEU A 132 -9.24 -6.26 -11.62
CA LEU A 132 -10.59 -6.10 -12.17
C LEU A 132 -11.08 -7.33 -12.95
N PRO A 133 -10.39 -7.83 -13.99
CA PRO A 133 -10.87 -8.99 -14.74
C PRO A 133 -10.91 -10.27 -13.89
N VAL A 134 -9.97 -10.43 -12.96
CA VAL A 134 -9.91 -11.62 -12.10
C VAL A 134 -11.03 -11.61 -11.06
N LEU A 135 -11.33 -10.46 -10.45
CA LEU A 135 -12.36 -10.33 -9.42
C LEU A 135 -13.78 -10.21 -9.98
N ASN A 136 -13.95 -9.83 -11.24
CA ASN A 136 -15.27 -9.63 -11.85
C ASN A 136 -16.10 -10.93 -11.85
N GLY A 137 -17.29 -10.91 -11.27
CA GLY A 137 -18.17 -12.08 -11.14
C GLY A 137 -17.76 -13.08 -10.04
N VAL A 138 -16.65 -12.85 -9.33
CA VAL A 138 -16.28 -13.59 -8.11
C VAL A 138 -16.62 -12.76 -6.88
N LEU A 139 -16.25 -11.48 -6.91
CA LEU A 139 -16.58 -10.52 -5.86
C LEU A 139 -17.90 -9.82 -6.21
N GLN A 140 -18.76 -9.59 -5.21
CA GLN A 140 -20.02 -8.87 -5.42
C GLN A 140 -19.76 -7.47 -5.98
N SER A 141 -20.57 -7.04 -6.95
CA SER A 141 -20.34 -5.81 -7.74
C SER A 141 -20.18 -4.55 -6.88
N ARG A 142 -20.81 -4.50 -5.70
CA ARG A 142 -20.66 -3.39 -4.74
C ARG A 142 -19.24 -3.21 -4.23
N TYR A 143 -18.49 -4.29 -4.04
CA TYR A 143 -17.12 -4.24 -3.54
C TYR A 143 -16.12 -4.02 -4.68
N VAL A 144 -16.41 -4.54 -5.88
CA VAL A 144 -15.63 -4.26 -7.09
C VAL A 144 -15.66 -2.76 -7.42
N LYS A 145 -16.82 -2.10 -7.30
CA LYS A 145 -16.90 -0.64 -7.49
C LYS A 145 -16.02 0.16 -6.53
N ARG A 146 -15.89 -0.29 -5.28
CA ARG A 146 -15.02 0.36 -4.29
C ARG A 146 -13.53 0.16 -4.57
N LEU A 147 -13.18 -0.88 -5.34
CA LEU A 147 -11.83 -1.14 -5.83
C LEU A 147 -11.50 -0.35 -7.09
N SER A 148 -12.49 -0.08 -7.95
CA SER A 148 -12.28 0.50 -9.28
C SER A 148 -12.21 2.03 -9.34
N LEU A 149 -12.26 2.71 -8.19
CA LEU A 149 -12.56 4.14 -8.02
C LEU A 149 -14.02 4.49 -8.39
#